data_AF-A0A8T6BW41-F1
#
_entry.id   AF-A0A8T6BW41-F1
#
_cell.length_a   1.000
_cell.length_b   1.000
_cell.length_c   1.000
_cell.angle_alpha   90.00
_cell.angle_beta   90.00
_cell.angle_gamma   90.00
#
_symmetry.space_group_name_H-M   'P 1'
#
loop_
_entity.id
_entity.type
_entity.pdbx_description
1 polymer ?
#
loop_
_entity_poly.entity_id
_entity_poly.type
_entity_poly.pdbx_seq_one_letter_code
_entity_poly.pdbx_strand_id
1 'polypeptide(L)' 'MIDFGIVEDDAVIHLRFGDIAALIPESEREHWIAHLVAPAASRRYLQMTLQPGACHDDGELREWTPEA' A
#
# COMPACT_ATOMS: atom_id res chain seq x y z
N MET A 1 -0.37 9.57 -4.63
CA MET A 1 -1.74 9.10 -4.35
C MET A 1 -1.77 8.74 -2.88
N ILE A 2 -2.64 9.38 -2.10
CA ILE A 2 -2.82 9.06 -0.68
C ILE A 2 -4.11 8.28 -0.56
N ASP A 3 -4.05 7.16 0.14
CA ASP A 3 -5.17 6.27 0.35
C ASP A 3 -5.50 6.18 1.85
N PHE A 4 -6.79 6.24 2.15
CA PHE A 4 -7.37 6.24 3.49
C PHE A 4 -8.57 5.27 3.47
N GLY A 5 -8.55 4.23 4.32
CA GLY A 5 -9.70 3.34 4.53
C GLY A 5 -9.85 2.13 3.59
N ILE A 6 -8.82 1.76 2.82
CA ILE A 6 -8.82 0.49 2.04
C ILE A 6 -8.35 -0.71 2.86
N VAL A 7 -7.72 -0.48 4.02
CA VAL A 7 -7.15 -1.52 4.87
C VAL A 7 -7.89 -1.55 6.21
N GLU A 8 -8.05 -2.75 6.79
CA GLU A 8 -8.82 -2.99 8.02
C GLU A 8 -8.33 -2.20 9.24
N ASP A 9 -7.11 -1.66 9.20
CA ASP A 9 -6.55 -0.76 10.22
C ASP A 9 -6.66 0.71 9.77
N ASP A 10 -7.71 1.39 10.22
CA ASP A 10 -7.96 2.83 10.02
C ASP A 10 -6.89 3.76 10.63
N ALA A 11 -5.85 3.20 11.25
CA ALA A 11 -4.80 3.94 11.95
C ALA A 11 -3.62 4.36 11.04
N VAL A 12 -3.57 3.91 9.78
CA VAL A 12 -2.44 4.15 8.88
C VAL A 12 -2.85 4.77 7.56
N ILE A 13 -2.04 5.72 7.09
CA ILE A 13 -2.19 6.36 5.78
C ILE A 13 -1.25 5.64 4.80
N HIS A 14 -1.79 5.18 3.67
CA HIS A 14 -1.00 4.51 2.65
C HIS A 14 -0.56 5.49 1.57
N LEU A 15 0.75 5.50 1.29
CA LEU A 15 1.35 6.31 0.24
C LEU A 15 2.59 5.63 -0.34
N ARG A 16 2.96 6.02 -1.56
CA ARG A 16 4.24 5.61 -2.15
C ARG A 16 5.36 6.41 -1.52
N PHE A 17 6.52 5.79 -1.30
CA PHE A 17 7.68 6.48 -0.70
C PHE A 17 8.09 7.75 -1.47
N GLY A 18 8.07 7.70 -2.80
CA GLY A 18 8.36 8.87 -3.65
C GLY A 18 7.35 10.01 -3.54
N ASP A 19 6.14 9.75 -3.04
CA ASP A 19 5.11 10.78 -2.87
C ASP A 19 5.37 11.65 -1.62
N ILE A 20 6.23 11.22 -0.69
CA ILE A 20 6.56 11.97 0.54
C ILE A 20 7.14 13.35 0.20
N ALA A 21 8.13 13.40 -0.71
CA ALA A 21 8.77 14.66 -1.09
C ALA A 21 7.82 15.61 -1.82
N ALA A 22 6.83 15.07 -2.54
CA ALA A 22 5.88 15.83 -3.33
C ALA A 22 4.67 16.34 -2.51
N LEU A 23 4.24 15.61 -1.49
CA LEU A 23 3.01 15.88 -0.74
C LEU A 23 3.26 16.47 0.65
N ILE A 24 4.40 16.17 1.27
CA ILE A 24 4.72 16.64 2.62
C ILE A 24 5.56 17.92 2.54
N PRO A 25 5.11 19.03 3.14
CA PRO A 25 5.89 20.27 3.25
C PRO A 25 7.26 19.99 3.84
N GLU A 26 8.29 20.70 3.36
CA GLU A 26 9.67 20.45 3.75
C GLU A 26 9.89 20.51 5.28
N SER A 27 9.23 21.45 5.96
CA SER A 27 9.28 21.61 7.42
C SER A 27 8.75 20.41 8.21
N GLU A 28 7.90 19.58 7.61
CA GLU A 28 7.24 18.45 8.26
C GLU A 28 7.89 17.10 7.91
N ARG A 29 8.80 17.07 6.92
CA ARG A 29 9.31 15.79 6.38
C ARG A 29 9.99 14.92 7.43
N GLU A 30 10.81 15.49 8.31
CA GLU A 30 11.48 14.72 9.37
C GLU A 30 10.46 14.05 10.31
N HIS A 31 9.40 14.77 10.68
CA HIS A 31 8.34 14.25 11.53
C HIS A 31 7.65 13.06 10.87
N TRP A 32 7.27 13.18 9.60
CA TRP A 32 6.59 12.10 8.87
C TRP A 32 7.51 10.90 8.61
N ILE A 33 8.79 11.14 8.27
CA ILE A 33 9.78 10.07 8.06
C ILE A 33 9.94 9.22 9.32
N ALA A 34 9.95 9.84 10.50
CA ALA A 34 10.06 9.14 11.78
C ALA A 34 8.89 8.18 12.08
N HIS A 35 7.75 8.34 11.41
CA HIS A 35 6.55 7.50 11.57
C HIS A 35 6.30 6.57 10.39
N LEU A 36 7.22 6.49 9.42
CA LEU A 36 7.08 5.57 8.30
C LEU A 36 7.20 4.13 8.76
N VAL A 37 6.16 3.36 8.50
CA VAL A 37 6.17 1.91 8.64
C VAL A 37 6.24 1.31 7.24
N ALA A 38 7.25 0.48 6.98
CA ALA A 38 7.29 -0.30 5.76
C ALA A 38 6.32 -1.49 5.93
N PRO A 39 5.19 -1.53 5.20
CA PRO A 39 4.30 -2.67 5.28
C PRO A 39 5.01 -3.91 4.73
N ALA A 40 4.56 -5.10 5.15
CA ALA A 40 4.95 -6.33 4.46
C ALA A 40 4.57 -6.18 2.98
N ALA A 41 5.57 -6.08 2.11
CA ALA A 41 5.31 -5.82 0.72
C ALA A 41 4.61 -7.03 0.11
N SER A 42 3.40 -6.84 -0.42
CA SER A 42 2.72 -7.87 -1.19
C SER A 42 3.59 -8.22 -2.40
N ARG A 43 4.07 -9.47 -2.43
CA ARG A 43 4.88 -9.99 -3.55
C ARG A 43 4.17 -9.77 -4.89
N ARG A 44 2.86 -9.98 -4.95
CA ARG A 44 2.05 -9.73 -6.15
C ARG A 44 2.07 -8.26 -6.54
N TYR A 45 1.84 -7.35 -5.58
CA TYR A 45 1.88 -5.90 -5.84
C TYR A 45 3.24 -5.44 -6.40
N LEU A 46 4.35 -5.91 -5.81
CA LEU A 46 5.69 -5.60 -6.29
C LEU A 46 5.93 -6.14 -7.71
N GLN A 47 5.49 -7.37 -8.00
CA GLN A 47 5.62 -7.96 -9.33
C GLN A 47 4.81 -7.19 -10.38
N MET A 48 3.57 -6.81 -10.07
CA MET A 48 2.72 -6.00 -10.97
C MET A 48 3.32 -4.61 -11.24
N THR A 49 3.99 -4.02 -10.24
CA THR A 49 4.64 -2.71 -10.39
C THR A 49 5.91 -2.78 -11.23
N LEU A 50 6.72 -3.83 -11.04
CA LEU A 50 7.99 -4.03 -11.75
C LEU A 50 7.83 -4.61 -13.16
N GLN A 51 6.76 -5.38 -13.40
CA GLN A 51 6.42 -5.96 -14.70
C GLN A 51 4.96 -5.65 -15.05
N PRO A 52 4.70 -4.44 -15.57
CA PRO A 52 3.37 -4.08 -16.06
C PRO A 52 2.92 -5.07 -17.15
N GLY A 53 1.81 -5.77 -16.93
CA GLY A 53 1.29 -6.78 -17.85
C GLY A 53 1.69 -8.22 -17.53
N ALA A 54 2.39 -8.49 -16.43
CA ALA A 54 2.56 -9.85 -15.94
C ALA A 54 1.19 -10.48 -15.64
N CYS A 55 0.92 -11.65 -16.22
CA CYS A 55 -0.26 -12.43 -15.90
C CYS A 55 -0.04 -13.10 -14.55
N HIS A 56 -0.89 -12.78 -13.58
CA HIS A 56 -0.87 -13.40 -12.27
C HIS A 56 -2.06 -14.35 -12.15
N ASP A 57 -1.78 -15.59 -11.77
CA ASP A 57 -2.82 -16.53 -11.40
C ASP A 57 -3.37 -16.17 -10.02
N ASP A 58 -4.65 -15.80 -9.98
CA ASP A 58 -5.39 -15.50 -8.75
C ASP A 58 -5.90 -16.76 -8.04
N GLY A 59 -5.64 -17.94 -8.64
CA GLY A 59 -6.06 -19.24 -8.15
C GLY A 59 -7.51 -19.54 -8.51
N GLU A 60 -8.00 -20.66 -7.97
CA GLU A 60 -9.37 -21.10 -8.20
C GLU A 60 -10.41 -20.16 -7.59
N LEU A 61 -11.61 -20.17 -8.17
CA LEU A 61 -12.77 -19.49 -7.59
C LEU A 61 -13.02 -20.02 -6.17
N ARG A 62 -13.17 -19.09 -5.22
CA ARG A 62 -13.47 -19.40 -3.82
C ARG A 62 -14.92 -19.06 -3.54
N GLU A 63 -15.64 -19.96 -2.86
CA GLU A 63 -16.97 -19.63 -2.35
C GLU A 63 -16.87 -18.53 -1.30
N TRP A 64 -17.70 -17.49 -1.45
CA TRP A 64 -17.77 -16.41 -0.49
C TRP A 64 -18.44 -16.92 0.79
N THR A 65 -17.70 -16.95 1.89
CA THR A 65 -18.21 -17.23 3.23
C THR A 65 -18.23 -15.93 4.02
N PRO A 66 -19.39 -15.39 4.38
CA PRO A 66 -19.45 -14.28 5.33
C PRO A 66 -19.00 -14.83 6.69
N GLU A 67 -17.89 -14.31 7.21
CA GLU A 67 -17.38 -14.65 8.54
C GLU A 67 -18.43 -14.27 9.62
N ALA A 68 -18.53 -15.12 10.66
CA ALA A 68 -19.46 -14.98 11.78
C ALA A 68 -18.89 -14.15 12.93
#